data_AF-K0BEN4-F1
#
_entry.id   AF-K0BEN4-F1
#
_cell.length_a   1.000
_cell.length_b   1.000
_cell.length_c   1.000
_cell.angle_alpha   90.00
_cell.angle_beta   90.00
_cell.angle_gamma   90.00
#
_symmetry.space_group_name_H-M   'P 1'
#
loop_
_entity.id
_entity.type
_entity.pdbx_description
1 polymer ?
#
loop_
_entity_poly.entity_id
_entity_poly.type
_entity_poly.pdbx_seq_one_letter_code
_entity_poly.pdbx_strand_id
1 'polypeptide(L)'
;MGWFTLNNIIILSVIAILAFGAFAFNDSFATHFSEDTKWQLVYVTDTSVCSNYDYQSMVKYDTITEKYLALYQFDNTKYDPLCINQNRYDAMYEMPDDLDLLVLVYSKNVGEVELHSEKMGGLFMHSGEDKKFNNAIILCDCPNFYYSDPVWILTHEISHFVLYFLEFDIHVIEDLVHKYDDKYDECRSDYDDSCESVFTKLYVDHMAYSFSVMPPYEDAIGISEIKNNHVEISKPLLELGKVMTQWWTVGKISEGDYSNALGLLAIQNQQYNDAKHNVLFKDGPIAKDVVTWEDVLLADGSDENKQDVMEKVREKMKIEDQAFQQTDFTGLPYWFKNTAKYWTDDKITDEEFVRSVKYLKDRGIIREHSLDE
;
A
#
# COMPACT_ATOMS: atom_id res chain seq x y z
N MET A 1 -54.31 37.96 -46.96
CA MET A 1 -55.38 36.98 -47.24
C MET A 1 -54.71 35.62 -47.12
N GLY A 2 -54.69 34.94 -45.96
CA GLY A 2 -55.84 34.45 -45.23
C GLY A 2 -56.41 33.23 -45.96
N TRP A 3 -56.20 32.02 -45.44
CA TRP A 3 -57.19 31.21 -44.71
C TRP A 3 -56.73 29.74 -44.67
N PHE A 4 -56.59 29.24 -43.45
CA PHE A 4 -56.51 27.84 -43.06
C PHE A 4 -57.85 27.13 -43.32
N THR A 5 -57.80 25.82 -43.56
CA THR A 5 -58.80 24.90 -42.99
C THR A 5 -58.12 23.64 -42.44
N LEU A 6 -58.34 23.43 -41.14
CA LEU A 6 -58.02 22.26 -40.33
C LEU A 6 -59.06 21.14 -40.48
N ASN A 7 -58.64 19.92 -40.12
CA ASN A 7 -59.40 18.91 -39.33
C ASN A 7 -58.34 17.97 -38.71
N ASN A 8 -57.85 18.12 -37.47
CA ASN A 8 -58.41 17.82 -36.14
C ASN A 8 -58.96 16.37 -35.97
N ILE A 9 -58.29 15.51 -35.15
CA ILE A 9 -58.67 15.24 -33.74
C ILE A 9 -57.71 14.21 -33.05
N ILE A 10 -56.96 14.71 -32.04
CA ILE A 10 -56.70 14.27 -30.62
C ILE A 10 -56.14 12.83 -30.34
N ILE A 11 -55.09 12.53 -29.52
CA ILE A 11 -54.95 12.63 -28.04
C ILE A 11 -53.52 12.26 -27.51
N LEU A 12 -52.99 13.13 -26.60
CA LEU A 12 -52.01 12.98 -25.47
C LEU A 12 -50.56 12.50 -25.78
N SER A 13 -49.46 12.99 -25.17
CA SER A 13 -49.24 13.64 -23.86
C SER A 13 -47.80 14.18 -23.71
N VAL A 14 -47.66 15.33 -23.01
CA VAL A 14 -46.63 15.67 -21.97
C VAL A 14 -45.24 16.23 -22.36
N ILE A 15 -45.08 17.55 -22.11
CA ILE A 15 -44.04 18.29 -21.31
C ILE A 15 -42.57 17.91 -21.57
N ALA A 16 -41.80 18.72 -22.30
CA ALA A 16 -40.88 19.77 -21.80
C ALA A 16 -39.81 19.31 -20.80
N ILE A 17 -38.54 19.67 -21.06
CA ILE A 17 -37.60 20.37 -20.17
C ILE A 17 -36.15 20.11 -20.64
N LEU A 18 -35.40 21.21 -20.63
CA LEU A 18 -33.96 21.34 -20.74
C LEU A 18 -33.20 20.26 -19.98
N ALA A 19 -32.24 19.62 -20.64
CA ALA A 19 -31.07 19.06 -19.97
C ALA A 19 -29.84 19.48 -20.77
N PHE A 20 -29.23 20.58 -20.32
CA PHE A 20 -27.77 20.69 -20.35
C PHE A 20 -27.25 19.35 -19.81
N GLY A 21 -26.60 18.57 -20.68
CA GLY A 21 -25.77 17.48 -20.23
C GLY A 21 -24.63 18.08 -19.42
N ALA A 22 -24.84 18.24 -18.12
CA ALA A 22 -23.75 18.21 -17.17
C ALA A 22 -23.05 16.88 -17.44
N PHE A 23 -21.82 16.97 -17.93
CA PHE A 23 -20.87 15.87 -17.82
C PHE A 23 -20.75 15.58 -16.33
N ALA A 24 -21.53 14.62 -15.85
CA ALA A 24 -21.21 13.93 -14.63
C ALA A 24 -19.96 13.12 -14.97
N PHE A 25 -18.79 13.69 -14.66
CA PHE A 25 -17.64 12.86 -14.33
C PHE A 25 -18.07 12.10 -13.06
N ASN A 26 -18.62 10.91 -13.26
CA ASN A 26 -18.59 9.92 -12.22
C ASN A 26 -17.15 9.45 -12.18
N ASP A 27 -16.34 10.02 -11.29
CA ASP A 27 -15.20 9.27 -10.78
C ASP A 27 -15.82 8.08 -10.05
N SER A 28 -15.92 6.96 -10.76
CA SER A 28 -16.03 5.69 -10.08
C SER A 28 -14.74 5.56 -9.29
N PHE A 29 -14.81 5.76 -7.98
CA PHE A 29 -13.86 5.08 -7.10
C PHE A 29 -13.99 3.60 -7.45
N ALA A 30 -13.07 3.10 -8.27
CA ALA A 30 -12.93 1.69 -8.52
C ALA A 30 -12.52 1.11 -7.16
N THR A 31 -13.50 0.63 -6.42
CA THR A 31 -13.26 -0.32 -5.34
C THR A 31 -12.66 -1.55 -6.01
N HIS A 32 -11.32 -1.60 -6.08
CA HIS A 32 -10.61 -2.76 -6.58
C HIS A 32 -10.79 -3.88 -5.56
N PHE A 33 -11.82 -4.69 -5.76
CA PHE A 33 -12.02 -5.93 -5.02
C PHE A 33 -11.20 -7.03 -5.72
N SER A 34 -9.89 -7.03 -5.55
CA SER A 34 -9.09 -8.23 -5.87
C SER A 34 -9.32 -9.27 -4.77
N GLU A 35 -9.53 -10.53 -5.14
CA GLU A 35 -9.61 -11.63 -4.17
C GLU A 35 -8.21 -12.00 -3.61
N ASP A 36 -7.14 -11.67 -4.34
CA ASP A 36 -5.75 -11.97 -4.01
C ASP A 36 -4.80 -10.82 -4.42
N THR A 37 -3.59 -10.76 -3.85
CA THR A 37 -2.62 -9.70 -4.14
C THR A 37 -1.99 -9.88 -5.53
N LYS A 38 -2.10 -8.88 -6.40
CA LYS A 38 -1.46 -8.88 -7.72
C LYS A 38 -0.09 -8.22 -7.69
N TRP A 39 0.94 -8.91 -8.18
CA TRP A 39 2.29 -8.35 -8.22
C TRP A 39 2.99 -8.52 -9.56
N GLN A 40 4.03 -7.72 -9.77
CA GLN A 40 4.86 -7.77 -10.98
C GLN A 40 6.30 -7.51 -10.62
N LEU A 41 7.21 -8.29 -11.20
CA LEU A 41 8.64 -7.99 -11.14
C LEU A 41 9.11 -7.26 -12.39
N VAL A 42 9.82 -6.15 -12.19
CA VAL A 42 10.45 -5.38 -13.27
C VAL A 42 11.95 -5.25 -13.00
N TYR A 43 12.77 -5.83 -13.88
CA TYR A 43 14.21 -5.70 -13.87
C TYR A 43 14.66 -4.49 -14.70
N VAL A 44 15.32 -3.53 -14.08
CA VAL A 44 15.77 -2.28 -14.70
C VAL A 44 17.29 -2.32 -14.91
N THR A 45 17.71 -2.22 -16.17
CA THR A 45 19.12 -2.27 -16.57
C THR A 45 19.61 -0.93 -17.14
N ASP A 46 20.88 -0.60 -16.92
CA ASP A 46 21.55 0.54 -17.58
C ASP A 46 21.88 0.24 -19.05
N THR A 47 21.88 -1.03 -19.43
CA THR A 47 22.21 -1.46 -20.80
C THR A 47 21.08 -1.16 -21.79
N SER A 48 21.44 -0.88 -23.05
CA SER A 48 20.47 -0.50 -24.09
C SER A 48 19.39 -1.56 -24.38
N VAL A 49 19.70 -2.83 -24.11
CA VAL A 49 18.82 -3.99 -24.22
C VAL A 49 19.24 -5.00 -23.16
N CYS A 50 18.27 -5.71 -22.59
CA CYS A 50 18.53 -6.73 -21.57
C CYS A 50 19.51 -7.80 -22.07
N SER A 51 20.59 -7.96 -21.31
CA SER A 51 21.57 -9.01 -21.51
C SER A 51 21.02 -10.37 -21.07
N ASN A 52 21.72 -11.45 -21.45
CA ASN A 52 21.37 -12.78 -20.96
C ASN A 52 21.46 -12.88 -19.43
N TYR A 53 22.39 -12.13 -18.80
CA TYR A 53 22.50 -12.06 -17.35
C TYR A 53 21.26 -11.38 -16.76
N ASP A 54 20.83 -10.24 -17.31
CA ASP A 54 19.64 -9.52 -16.83
C ASP A 54 18.39 -10.40 -16.87
N TYR A 55 18.18 -11.14 -17.96
CA TYR A 55 17.07 -12.10 -18.05
C TYR A 55 17.17 -13.22 -17.02
N GLN A 56 18.37 -13.76 -16.79
CA GLN A 56 18.57 -14.80 -15.78
C GLN A 56 18.32 -14.27 -14.37
N SER A 57 18.78 -13.06 -14.06
CA SER A 57 18.52 -12.40 -12.79
C SER A 57 17.03 -12.08 -12.60
N MET A 58 16.36 -11.55 -13.63
CA MET A 58 14.92 -11.31 -13.61
C MET A 58 14.14 -12.59 -13.27
N VAL A 59 14.40 -13.69 -13.99
CA VAL A 59 13.75 -14.98 -13.73
C VAL A 59 14.09 -15.51 -12.34
N LYS A 60 15.34 -15.37 -11.90
CA LYS A 60 15.80 -15.75 -10.55
C LYS A 60 14.95 -15.07 -9.48
N TYR A 61 14.85 -13.74 -9.51
CA TYR A 61 14.11 -12.98 -8.49
C TYR A 61 12.60 -13.20 -8.58
N ASP A 62 12.04 -13.29 -9.78
CA ASP A 62 10.61 -13.57 -9.98
C ASP A 62 10.23 -14.92 -9.35
N THR A 63 11.08 -15.93 -9.57
CA THR A 63 10.87 -17.27 -9.00
C THR A 63 11.05 -17.27 -7.47
N ILE A 64 12.03 -16.53 -6.95
CA ILE A 64 12.23 -16.42 -5.49
C ILE A 64 11.03 -15.74 -4.85
N THR A 65 10.56 -14.61 -5.38
CA THR A 65 9.39 -13.89 -4.86
C THR A 65 8.17 -14.80 -4.79
N GLU A 66 7.85 -15.49 -5.90
CA GLU A 66 6.72 -16.42 -5.94
C GLU A 66 6.82 -17.53 -4.89
N LYS A 67 7.98 -18.21 -4.83
CA LYS A 67 8.19 -19.33 -3.91
C LYS A 67 8.25 -18.86 -2.45
N TYR A 68 8.76 -17.66 -2.19
CA TYR A 68 8.86 -17.10 -0.85
C TYR A 68 7.49 -16.67 -0.31
N LEU A 69 6.66 -15.99 -1.13
CA LEU A 69 5.26 -15.72 -0.79
C LEU A 69 4.47 -17.02 -0.55
N ALA A 70 4.77 -18.09 -1.29
CA ALA A 70 4.17 -19.40 -1.05
C ALA A 70 4.57 -20.02 0.31
N LEU A 71 5.74 -19.69 0.89
CA LEU A 71 6.09 -20.12 2.25
C LEU A 71 5.14 -19.52 3.29
N TYR A 72 4.71 -18.29 3.08
CA TYR A 72 3.68 -17.65 3.89
C TYR A 72 2.26 -18.17 3.62
N GLN A 73 2.07 -19.02 2.59
CA GLN A 73 0.75 -19.38 2.06
C GLN A 73 -0.07 -18.11 1.71
N PHE A 74 0.62 -17.09 1.20
CA PHE A 74 0.04 -15.80 0.89
C PHE A 74 -0.70 -15.87 -0.45
N ASP A 75 -1.98 -15.52 -0.47
CA ASP A 75 -2.80 -15.53 -1.70
C ASP A 75 -2.34 -14.41 -2.63
N ASN A 76 -1.84 -14.79 -3.80
CA ASN A 76 -1.32 -13.86 -4.79
C ASN A 76 -1.40 -14.39 -6.22
N THR A 77 -1.43 -13.45 -7.15
CA THR A 77 -1.25 -13.67 -8.58
C THR A 77 -0.17 -12.75 -9.11
N LYS A 78 0.48 -13.15 -10.21
CA LYS A 78 1.57 -12.38 -10.80
C LYS A 78 1.36 -12.08 -12.27
N TYR A 79 1.81 -10.91 -12.68
CA TYR A 79 2.04 -10.54 -14.07
C TYR A 79 3.33 -11.17 -14.60
N ASP A 80 3.46 -11.24 -15.93
CA ASP A 80 4.72 -11.63 -16.55
C ASP A 80 5.84 -10.66 -16.14
N PRO A 81 7.03 -11.17 -15.72
CA PRO A 81 8.13 -10.32 -15.35
C PRO A 81 8.69 -9.58 -16.57
N LEU A 82 9.08 -8.32 -16.37
CA LEU A 82 9.57 -7.44 -17.42
C LEU A 82 11.04 -7.08 -17.20
N CYS A 83 11.86 -7.18 -18.25
CA CYS A 83 13.18 -6.58 -18.25
C CYS A 83 13.21 -5.37 -19.19
N ILE A 84 13.69 -4.23 -18.69
CA ILE A 84 13.60 -2.94 -19.38
C ILE A 84 14.83 -2.06 -19.10
N ASN A 85 15.23 -1.25 -20.08
CA ASN A 85 16.27 -0.23 -19.89
C ASN A 85 15.73 0.93 -19.03
N GLN A 86 16.57 1.51 -18.15
CA GLN A 86 16.20 2.62 -17.26
C GLN A 86 15.51 3.79 -17.97
N ASN A 87 16.04 4.28 -19.10
CA ASN A 87 15.42 5.40 -19.82
C ASN A 87 14.03 5.03 -20.37
N ARG A 88 13.84 3.76 -20.76
CA ARG A 88 12.55 3.27 -21.24
C ARG A 88 11.57 3.03 -20.10
N TYR A 89 12.05 2.59 -18.94
CA TYR A 89 11.24 2.48 -17.75
C TYR A 89 10.62 3.84 -17.41
N ASP A 90 11.46 4.86 -17.30
CA ASP A 90 11.03 6.23 -17.01
C ASP A 90 10.02 6.74 -18.03
N ALA A 91 10.32 6.58 -19.32
CA ALA A 91 9.51 7.16 -20.39
C ALA A 91 8.26 6.35 -20.78
N MET A 92 8.24 5.03 -20.58
CA MET A 92 7.29 4.14 -21.27
C MET A 92 6.67 3.04 -20.39
N TYR A 93 7.18 2.78 -19.19
CA TYR A 93 6.55 1.75 -18.34
C TYR A 93 5.18 2.22 -17.87
N GLU A 94 4.14 1.42 -18.09
CA GLU A 94 2.79 1.67 -17.58
C GLU A 94 2.50 0.57 -16.56
N MET A 95 2.31 0.98 -15.30
CA MET A 95 1.95 0.06 -14.23
C MET A 95 0.51 -0.44 -14.47
N PRO A 96 0.23 -1.75 -14.34
CA PRO A 96 -1.14 -2.24 -14.41
C PRO A 96 -2.03 -1.55 -13.37
N ASP A 97 -3.25 -1.18 -13.76
CA ASP A 97 -4.18 -0.42 -12.90
C ASP A 97 -4.58 -1.17 -11.62
N ASP A 98 -4.47 -2.50 -11.64
CA ASP A 98 -4.80 -3.41 -10.56
C ASP A 98 -3.57 -3.98 -9.85
N LEU A 99 -2.39 -3.40 -10.07
CA LEU A 99 -1.17 -3.86 -9.42
C LEU A 99 -1.14 -3.45 -7.93
N ASP A 100 -1.02 -4.44 -7.05
CA ASP A 100 -0.98 -4.24 -5.60
C ASP A 100 0.47 -4.13 -5.08
N LEU A 101 1.41 -4.88 -5.67
CA LEU A 101 2.83 -4.91 -5.32
C LEU A 101 3.74 -4.85 -6.57
N LEU A 102 4.61 -3.85 -6.63
CA LEU A 102 5.66 -3.72 -7.64
C LEU A 102 7.03 -4.13 -7.07
N VAL A 103 7.68 -5.13 -7.67
CA VAL A 103 9.05 -5.54 -7.31
C VAL A 103 10.03 -5.02 -8.35
N LEU A 104 10.77 -3.96 -8.03
CA LEU A 104 11.80 -3.36 -8.89
C LEU A 104 13.18 -3.93 -8.55
N VAL A 105 13.80 -4.59 -9.52
CA VAL A 105 15.18 -5.09 -9.39
C VAL A 105 16.10 -4.25 -10.26
N TYR A 106 17.02 -3.53 -9.63
CA TYR A 106 18.02 -2.77 -10.33
C TYR A 106 19.24 -3.63 -10.66
N SER A 107 19.70 -3.55 -11.90
CA SER A 107 21.02 -4.04 -12.28
C SER A 107 22.10 -3.38 -11.41
N LYS A 108 23.27 -4.01 -11.32
CA LYS A 108 24.37 -3.53 -10.47
C LYS A 108 24.66 -2.03 -10.64
N ASN A 109 24.80 -1.54 -11.86
CA ASN A 109 25.17 -0.13 -12.10
C ASN A 109 24.04 0.83 -11.71
N VAL A 110 22.78 0.44 -11.96
CA VAL A 110 21.61 1.25 -11.57
C VAL A 110 21.49 1.27 -10.05
N GLY A 111 21.55 0.11 -9.38
CA GLY A 111 21.43 0.04 -7.94
C GLY A 111 22.60 0.69 -7.18
N GLU A 112 23.82 0.68 -7.74
CA GLU A 112 24.95 1.43 -7.19
C GLU A 112 24.70 2.95 -7.15
N VAL A 113 23.97 3.48 -8.14
CA VAL A 113 23.64 4.90 -8.22
C VAL A 113 22.41 5.24 -7.40
N GLU A 114 21.37 4.42 -7.45
CA GLU A 114 20.05 4.73 -6.88
C GLU A 114 19.90 4.30 -5.42
N LEU A 115 20.57 3.23 -5.00
CA LEU A 115 20.43 2.67 -3.64
C LEU A 115 21.74 2.77 -2.85
N HIS A 116 22.87 2.40 -3.43
CA HIS A 116 24.13 2.36 -2.68
C HIS A 116 24.69 3.76 -2.36
N SER A 117 24.34 4.80 -3.14
CA SER A 117 24.66 6.19 -2.79
C SER A 117 24.09 6.57 -1.42
N GLU A 118 22.95 5.95 -1.08
CA GLU A 118 22.22 6.12 0.17
C GLU A 118 22.52 5.02 1.20
N LYS A 119 23.52 4.18 0.90
CA LYS A 119 23.91 3.01 1.68
C LYS A 119 22.77 2.01 1.88
N MET A 120 21.91 1.82 0.88
CA MET A 120 20.82 0.85 0.91
C MET A 120 21.09 -0.32 -0.04
N GLY A 121 20.72 -1.54 0.35
CA GLY A 121 20.73 -2.72 -0.51
C GLY A 121 19.32 -3.07 -1.03
N GLY A 122 18.30 -2.77 -0.23
CA GLY A 122 16.89 -2.98 -0.51
C GLY A 122 16.01 -1.96 0.22
N LEU A 123 14.75 -1.94 -0.18
CA LEU A 123 13.74 -1.04 0.36
C LEU A 123 12.34 -1.58 0.12
N PHE A 124 11.55 -1.73 1.18
CA PHE A 124 10.10 -1.86 1.10
C PHE A 124 9.43 -0.52 1.40
N MET A 125 8.41 -0.20 0.60
CA MET A 125 7.56 0.96 0.86
C MET A 125 6.11 0.74 0.49
N HIS A 126 5.28 1.51 1.17
CA HIS A 126 3.86 1.65 0.90
C HIS A 126 3.48 3.12 0.75
N SER A 127 2.51 3.39 -0.12
CA SER A 127 1.91 4.72 -0.24
C SER A 127 0.38 4.70 -0.22
N GLY A 128 -0.20 5.58 0.58
CA GLY A 128 -1.65 5.66 0.72
C GLY A 128 -2.11 5.13 2.08
N GLU A 129 -3.42 4.96 2.21
CA GLU A 129 -4.04 4.56 3.48
C GLU A 129 -4.48 3.10 3.49
N ASP A 130 -4.71 2.53 2.30
CA ASP A 130 -5.06 1.13 2.15
C ASP A 130 -3.81 0.30 1.86
N LYS A 131 -3.34 -0.42 2.89
CA LYS A 131 -2.13 -1.24 2.87
C LYS A 131 -2.14 -2.33 1.79
N LYS A 132 -3.30 -2.63 1.21
CA LYS A 132 -3.42 -3.62 0.14
C LYS A 132 -2.92 -3.08 -1.21
N PHE A 133 -2.79 -1.77 -1.39
CA PHE A 133 -2.42 -1.14 -2.66
C PHE A 133 -1.09 -0.39 -2.60
N ASN A 134 -0.53 -0.02 -3.76
CA ASN A 134 0.64 0.87 -3.89
C ASN A 134 1.86 0.42 -3.06
N ASN A 135 2.10 -0.89 -3.01
CA ASN A 135 3.26 -1.45 -2.36
C ASN A 135 4.40 -1.55 -3.37
N ALA A 136 5.63 -1.31 -2.94
CA ALA A 136 6.80 -1.65 -3.72
C ALA A 136 7.95 -2.16 -2.90
N ILE A 137 8.70 -3.04 -3.55
CA ILE A 137 10.00 -3.50 -3.10
C ILE A 137 11.00 -3.08 -4.16
N ILE A 138 12.09 -2.43 -3.76
CA ILE A 138 13.20 -2.08 -4.63
C ILE A 138 14.46 -2.73 -4.09
N LEU A 139 15.23 -3.39 -4.94
CA LEU A 139 16.50 -3.98 -4.55
C LEU A 139 17.55 -3.86 -5.65
N CYS A 140 18.83 -3.94 -5.25
CA CYS A 140 19.90 -4.14 -6.22
C CYS A 140 20.26 -5.63 -6.40
N ASP A 141 20.41 -6.08 -7.65
CA ASP A 141 21.17 -7.27 -8.03
C ASP A 141 22.69 -7.02 -7.90
N CYS A 142 23.11 -6.66 -6.70
CA CYS A 142 24.47 -6.27 -6.36
C CYS A 142 25.12 -7.35 -5.48
N PRO A 143 25.87 -8.31 -6.05
CA PRO A 143 26.52 -9.33 -5.25
C PRO A 143 27.56 -8.70 -4.32
N ASN A 144 27.45 -9.01 -3.02
CA ASN A 144 28.35 -8.56 -1.95
C ASN A 144 28.32 -7.05 -1.66
N PHE A 145 27.18 -6.39 -1.83
CA PHE A 145 26.99 -5.07 -1.22
C PHE A 145 27.10 -5.23 0.30
N TYR A 146 28.21 -4.78 0.88
CA TYR A 146 28.51 -4.92 2.31
C TYR A 146 28.24 -6.32 2.89
N TYR A 147 28.58 -7.36 2.12
CA TYR A 147 28.39 -8.77 2.49
C TYR A 147 26.94 -9.28 2.53
N SER A 148 25.94 -8.42 2.27
CA SER A 148 24.54 -8.81 2.15
C SER A 148 24.28 -9.48 0.79
N ASP A 149 23.52 -10.58 0.81
CA ASP A 149 23.14 -11.30 -0.40
C ASP A 149 21.85 -10.70 -0.96
N PRO A 150 21.79 -10.34 -2.26
CA PRO A 150 20.57 -9.79 -2.85
C PRO A 150 19.31 -10.67 -2.70
N VAL A 151 19.48 -11.99 -2.58
CA VAL A 151 18.36 -12.90 -2.31
C VAL A 151 17.89 -12.78 -0.88
N TRP A 152 18.82 -12.63 0.07
CA TRP A 152 18.48 -12.37 1.47
C TRP A 152 17.71 -11.05 1.59
N ILE A 153 18.24 -9.98 0.99
CA ILE A 153 17.60 -8.65 0.93
C ILE A 153 16.19 -8.76 0.34
N LEU A 154 16.01 -9.43 -0.81
CA LEU A 154 14.67 -9.61 -1.37
C LEU A 154 13.69 -10.23 -0.36
N THR A 155 14.12 -11.31 0.31
CA THR A 155 13.24 -12.01 1.26
C THR A 155 13.02 -11.26 2.56
N HIS A 156 13.97 -10.41 2.97
CA HIS A 156 13.80 -9.44 4.04
C HIS A 156 12.66 -8.48 3.68
N GLU A 157 12.75 -7.81 2.52
CA GLU A 157 11.77 -6.81 2.10
C GLU A 157 10.38 -7.41 1.81
N ILE A 158 10.31 -8.65 1.29
CA ILE A 158 9.03 -9.36 1.18
C ILE A 158 8.44 -9.64 2.57
N SER A 159 9.28 -9.93 3.57
CA SER A 159 8.79 -10.16 4.94
C SER A 159 8.20 -8.87 5.52
N HIS A 160 8.82 -7.71 5.30
CA HIS A 160 8.19 -6.43 5.63
C HIS A 160 6.85 -6.26 4.93
N PHE A 161 6.79 -6.48 3.61
CA PHE A 161 5.55 -6.38 2.85
C PHE A 161 4.44 -7.27 3.43
N VAL A 162 4.70 -8.57 3.63
CA VAL A 162 3.69 -9.51 4.11
C VAL A 162 3.20 -9.13 5.50
N LEU A 163 4.11 -8.81 6.43
CA LEU A 163 3.72 -8.45 7.79
C LEU A 163 2.97 -7.11 7.83
N TYR A 164 3.39 -6.15 7.01
CA TYR A 164 2.72 -4.87 6.88
C TYR A 164 1.31 -5.02 6.30
N PHE A 165 1.17 -5.80 5.22
CA PHE A 165 -0.09 -6.13 4.56
C PHE A 165 -1.06 -6.81 5.53
N LEU A 166 -0.56 -7.72 6.36
CA LEU A 166 -1.34 -8.45 7.35
C LEU A 166 -1.72 -7.57 8.57
N GLU A 167 -1.23 -6.34 8.66
CA GLU A 167 -1.45 -5.41 9.78
C GLU A 167 -0.78 -5.81 11.10
N PHE A 168 0.39 -6.45 11.04
CA PHE A 168 1.24 -6.59 12.22
C PHE A 168 1.67 -5.19 12.73
N ASP A 169 1.90 -5.11 14.05
CA ASP A 169 2.42 -3.90 14.69
C ASP A 169 3.80 -3.55 14.14
N ILE A 170 4.05 -2.27 13.88
CA ILE A 170 5.30 -1.79 13.28
C ILE A 170 6.53 -2.18 14.10
N HIS A 171 6.44 -2.14 15.43
CA HIS A 171 7.54 -2.53 16.31
C HIS A 171 7.79 -4.03 16.23
N VAL A 172 6.73 -4.83 16.05
CA VAL A 172 6.85 -6.28 15.85
C VAL A 172 7.52 -6.57 14.50
N ILE A 173 7.17 -5.84 13.44
CA ILE A 173 7.81 -5.97 12.12
C ILE A 173 9.30 -5.68 12.23
N GLU A 174 9.66 -4.52 12.78
CA GLU A 174 11.05 -4.06 12.96
C GLU A 174 11.85 -5.01 13.84
N ASP A 175 11.36 -5.32 15.05
CA ASP A 175 12.07 -6.15 16.02
C ASP A 175 12.30 -7.57 15.52
N LEU A 176 11.39 -8.11 14.71
CA LEU A 176 11.50 -9.48 14.22
C LEU A 176 12.36 -9.56 12.98
N VAL A 177 12.02 -8.79 11.94
CA VAL A 177 12.70 -8.87 10.64
C VAL A 177 14.16 -8.46 10.80
N HIS A 178 14.43 -7.32 11.46
CA HIS A 178 15.79 -6.83 11.62
C HIS A 178 16.62 -7.69 12.59
N LYS A 179 16.01 -8.32 13.59
CA LYS A 179 16.73 -9.28 14.45
C LYS A 179 17.22 -10.51 13.69
N TYR A 180 16.45 -11.00 12.72
CA TYR A 180 16.92 -12.08 11.85
C TYR A 180 18.04 -11.60 10.92
N ASP A 181 17.94 -10.37 10.43
CA ASP A 181 18.96 -9.73 9.60
C ASP A 181 20.29 -9.58 10.34
N ASP A 182 20.28 -8.96 11.52
CA ASP A 182 21.45 -8.79 12.39
C ASP A 182 22.14 -10.12 12.67
N LYS A 183 21.34 -11.14 13.04
CA LYS A 183 21.87 -12.47 13.33
C LYS A 183 22.46 -13.14 12.08
N TYR A 184 21.89 -12.89 10.90
CA TYR A 184 22.42 -13.41 9.64
C TYR A 184 23.78 -12.79 9.30
N ASP A 185 23.92 -11.49 9.47
CA ASP A 185 25.16 -10.76 9.25
C ASP A 185 26.26 -11.17 10.23
N GLU A 186 25.89 -11.43 11.49
CA GLU A 186 26.79 -12.05 12.47
C GLU A 186 27.26 -13.42 11.98
N CYS A 187 26.34 -14.28 11.56
CA CYS A 187 26.63 -15.63 11.08
C CYS A 187 27.43 -15.70 9.77
N ARG A 188 27.34 -14.65 8.94
CA ARG A 188 28.20 -14.43 7.76
C ARG A 188 29.63 -14.10 8.15
N SER A 189 29.81 -13.38 9.25
CA SER A 189 31.10 -12.89 9.72
C SER A 189 31.84 -13.91 10.60
N ASP A 190 31.13 -14.57 11.52
CA ASP A 190 31.65 -15.57 12.45
C ASP A 190 30.60 -16.68 12.65
N TYR A 191 30.84 -17.83 12.01
CA TYR A 191 29.86 -18.91 11.95
C TYR A 191 29.95 -19.82 13.18
N ASP A 192 28.83 -20.05 13.86
CA ASP A 192 28.67 -21.06 14.90
C ASP A 192 27.44 -21.96 14.66
N ASP A 193 27.26 -22.98 15.51
CA ASP A 193 26.16 -23.96 15.37
C ASP A 193 24.76 -23.30 15.47
N SER A 194 24.63 -22.11 16.08
CA SER A 194 23.37 -21.40 16.19
C SER A 194 22.93 -20.76 14.86
N CYS A 195 23.86 -20.62 13.91
CA CYS A 195 23.65 -20.05 12.58
C CYS A 195 22.83 -20.93 11.64
N GLU A 196 22.75 -22.25 11.90
CA GLU A 196 21.94 -23.17 11.09
C GLU A 196 20.45 -22.83 11.09
N SER A 197 19.98 -22.18 12.16
CA SER A 197 18.58 -21.77 12.34
C SER A 197 18.24 -20.41 11.74
N VAL A 198 19.24 -19.66 11.25
CA VAL A 198 19.08 -18.24 10.91
C VAL A 198 18.54 -18.04 9.50
N PHE A 199 18.80 -18.99 8.60
CA PHE A 199 18.28 -18.96 7.24
C PHE A 199 17.52 -20.26 6.96
N THR A 200 16.54 -20.19 6.06
CA THR A 200 15.91 -21.38 5.48
C THR A 200 16.36 -21.57 4.04
N LYS A 201 16.26 -22.81 3.55
CA LYS A 201 16.59 -23.15 2.16
C LYS A 201 15.33 -23.12 1.30
N LEU A 202 15.28 -22.16 0.39
CA LEU A 202 14.24 -22.09 -0.64
C LEU A 202 14.65 -22.90 -1.86
N TYR A 203 13.91 -23.97 -2.14
CA TYR A 203 14.18 -24.87 -3.27
C TYR A 203 13.35 -24.45 -4.49
N VAL A 204 14.01 -24.33 -5.65
CA VAL A 204 13.35 -23.96 -6.91
C VAL A 204 13.17 -25.21 -7.78
N ASP A 205 11.95 -25.75 -7.77
CA ASP A 205 11.44 -26.89 -8.56
C ASP A 205 12.50 -27.98 -8.88
N HIS A 206 12.48 -28.57 -10.08
CA HIS A 206 13.31 -29.74 -10.44
C HIS A 206 14.83 -29.46 -10.51
N MET A 207 15.30 -28.32 -10.01
CA MET A 207 16.71 -27.96 -10.06
C MET A 207 17.39 -28.24 -8.72
N ALA A 208 18.63 -28.73 -8.78
CA ALA A 208 19.41 -29.13 -7.62
C ALA A 208 20.02 -27.95 -6.83
N TYR A 209 19.46 -26.74 -6.96
CA TYR A 209 19.94 -25.54 -6.28
C TYR A 209 18.90 -24.98 -5.33
N SER A 210 19.38 -24.37 -4.25
CA SER A 210 18.56 -23.71 -3.25
C SER A 210 19.16 -22.36 -2.89
N PHE A 211 18.30 -21.43 -2.49
CA PHE A 211 18.70 -20.13 -1.99
C PHE A 211 18.62 -20.11 -0.46
N SER A 212 19.56 -19.43 0.19
CA SER A 212 19.41 -19.08 1.60
C SER A 212 18.52 -17.83 1.67
N VAL A 213 17.37 -17.96 2.30
CA VAL A 213 16.39 -16.88 2.46
C VAL A 213 16.07 -16.67 3.94
N MET A 214 15.53 -15.51 4.27
CA MET A 214 15.00 -15.23 5.60
C MET A 214 13.92 -16.27 5.96
N PRO A 215 13.87 -16.82 7.18
CA PRO A 215 12.77 -17.66 7.60
C PRO A 215 11.47 -16.84 7.66
N PRO A 216 10.34 -17.34 7.10
CA PRO A 216 9.06 -16.64 7.23
C PRO A 216 8.67 -16.55 8.70
N TYR A 217 8.08 -15.42 9.09
CA TYR A 217 7.58 -15.26 10.46
C TYR A 217 6.43 -16.23 10.73
N GLU A 218 6.61 -17.14 11.68
CA GLU A 218 5.73 -18.29 11.89
C GLU A 218 4.26 -17.88 12.12
N ASP A 219 4.02 -16.80 12.89
CA ASP A 219 2.67 -16.36 13.21
C ASP A 219 1.95 -15.73 12.00
N ALA A 220 2.65 -15.40 10.91
CA ALA A 220 2.04 -14.85 9.70
C ALA A 220 1.70 -15.91 8.65
N ILE A 221 2.13 -17.16 8.83
CA ILE A 221 1.95 -18.23 7.84
C ILE A 221 0.49 -18.69 7.82
N GLY A 222 -0.14 -18.66 6.63
CA GLY A 222 -1.52 -19.12 6.42
C GLY A 222 -2.59 -18.16 6.96
N ILE A 223 -2.21 -16.92 7.28
CA ILE A 223 -3.14 -15.87 7.65
C ILE A 223 -3.57 -15.12 6.39
N SER A 224 -4.87 -15.08 6.11
CA SER A 224 -5.45 -14.25 5.03
C SER A 224 -5.77 -12.82 5.49
N GLU A 225 -6.12 -12.65 6.77
CA GLU A 225 -6.29 -11.36 7.47
C GLU A 225 -5.98 -11.58 8.96
N ILE A 226 -5.14 -10.73 9.59
CA ILE A 226 -5.06 -10.77 11.05
C ILE A 226 -6.45 -10.34 11.54
N LYS A 227 -7.10 -11.21 12.32
CA LYS A 227 -8.15 -10.78 13.23
C LYS A 227 -7.48 -9.90 14.27
N ASN A 228 -7.17 -8.65 13.90
CA ASN A 228 -6.76 -7.66 14.85
C ASN A 228 -7.85 -7.70 15.93
N ASN A 229 -7.44 -7.72 17.20
CA ASN A 229 -8.39 -7.56 18.30
C ASN A 229 -9.17 -6.30 17.95
N HIS A 230 -10.37 -6.49 17.38
CA HIS A 230 -11.21 -5.40 16.97
C HIS A 230 -11.30 -4.53 18.19
N VAL A 231 -10.93 -3.25 18.07
CA VAL A 231 -11.54 -2.29 18.96
C VAL A 231 -13.02 -2.43 18.65
N GLU A 232 -13.71 -3.23 19.47
CA GLU A 232 -15.11 -3.55 19.27
C GLU A 232 -15.85 -2.25 19.53
N ILE A 233 -16.06 -1.47 18.46
CA ILE A 233 -16.82 -0.23 18.54
C ILE A 233 -18.15 -0.63 19.15
N SER A 234 -18.49 0.02 20.25
CA SER A 234 -19.60 -0.45 21.05
C SER A 234 -20.84 -0.57 20.16
N LYS A 235 -21.49 -1.74 20.12
CA LYS A 235 -22.70 -1.95 19.30
C LYS A 235 -23.74 -0.83 19.47
N PRO A 236 -23.98 -0.29 20.67
CA PRO A 236 -24.85 0.89 20.83
C PRO A 236 -24.40 2.13 20.05
N LEU A 237 -23.08 2.35 19.92
CA LEU A 237 -22.52 3.48 19.17
C LEU A 237 -22.62 3.26 17.65
N LEU A 238 -22.41 2.04 17.17
CA LEU A 238 -22.64 1.68 15.76
C LEU A 238 -24.11 1.86 15.37
N GLU A 239 -25.02 1.36 16.20
CA GLU A 239 -26.47 1.54 16.00
C GLU A 239 -26.86 3.03 16.02
N LEU A 240 -26.31 3.80 16.96
CA LEU A 240 -26.50 5.24 17.00
C LEU A 240 -25.96 5.92 15.72
N GLY A 241 -24.78 5.50 15.25
CA GLY A 241 -24.17 5.96 14.01
C GLY A 241 -25.03 5.69 12.78
N LYS A 242 -25.61 4.48 12.66
CA LYS A 242 -26.54 4.13 11.57
C LYS A 242 -27.80 5.00 11.62
N VAL A 243 -28.37 5.22 12.80
CA VAL A 243 -29.55 6.10 12.97
C VAL A 243 -29.23 7.55 12.54
N MET A 244 -28.10 8.09 12.98
CA MET A 244 -27.68 9.46 12.61
C MET A 244 -27.40 9.57 11.12
N THR A 245 -26.82 8.54 10.51
CA THR A 245 -26.60 8.46 9.06
C THR A 245 -27.90 8.42 8.27
N GLN A 246 -28.89 7.64 8.73
CA GLN A 246 -30.22 7.64 8.14
C GLN A 246 -30.89 9.02 8.26
N TRP A 247 -30.71 9.71 9.38
CA TRP A 247 -31.26 11.05 9.56
C TRP A 247 -30.62 12.08 8.62
N TRP A 248 -29.30 12.01 8.45
CA TRP A 248 -28.60 12.89 7.52
C TRP A 248 -28.98 12.62 6.06
N THR A 249 -29.02 11.35 5.65
CA THR A 249 -29.36 10.98 4.25
C THR A 249 -30.75 11.41 3.83
N VAL A 250 -31.71 11.49 4.77
CA VAL A 250 -33.08 12.00 4.53
C VAL A 250 -33.26 13.48 4.91
N GLY A 251 -32.20 14.19 5.29
CA GLY A 251 -32.21 15.63 5.54
C GLY A 251 -32.84 16.07 6.87
N LYS A 252 -32.90 15.19 7.87
CA LYS A 252 -33.39 15.51 9.23
C LYS A 252 -32.37 16.24 10.10
N ILE A 253 -31.07 16.03 9.85
CA ILE A 253 -29.97 16.74 10.52
C ILE A 253 -29.07 17.40 9.47
N SER A 254 -28.39 18.48 9.84
CA SER A 254 -27.47 19.16 8.92
C SER A 254 -26.20 18.33 8.71
N GLU A 255 -25.46 18.63 7.64
CA GLU A 255 -24.15 18.02 7.40
C GLU A 255 -23.15 18.34 8.52
N GLY A 256 -23.21 19.54 9.10
CA GLY A 256 -22.39 19.91 10.25
C GLY A 256 -22.71 19.06 11.49
N ASP A 257 -24.00 18.88 11.80
CA ASP A 257 -24.42 18.03 12.93
C ASP A 257 -24.01 16.57 12.73
N TYR A 258 -24.12 16.08 11.50
CA TYR A 258 -23.71 14.73 11.14
C TYR A 258 -22.18 14.56 11.21
N SER A 259 -21.43 15.51 10.68
CA SER A 259 -19.96 15.54 10.77
C SER A 259 -19.49 15.52 12.22
N ASN A 260 -20.13 16.30 13.10
CA ASN A 260 -19.83 16.30 14.54
C ASN A 260 -20.13 14.94 15.18
N ALA A 261 -21.27 14.32 14.81
CA ALA A 261 -21.64 13.00 15.30
C ALA A 261 -20.66 11.89 14.90
N LEU A 262 -20.10 11.96 13.69
CA LEU A 262 -19.06 11.03 13.23
C LEU A 262 -17.76 11.14 14.04
N GLY A 263 -17.49 12.30 14.63
CA GLY A 263 -16.38 12.50 15.58
C GLY A 263 -16.40 11.48 16.72
N LEU A 264 -17.57 11.02 17.16
CA LEU A 264 -17.71 9.99 18.21
C LEU A 264 -17.23 8.60 17.77
N LEU A 265 -17.48 8.23 16.51
CA LEU A 265 -16.95 6.99 15.92
C LEU A 265 -15.43 7.06 15.72
N ALA A 266 -14.91 8.28 15.55
CA ALA A 266 -13.49 8.55 15.31
C ALA A 266 -12.63 8.50 16.59
N ILE A 267 -13.23 8.65 17.78
CA ILE A 267 -12.57 8.64 19.11
C ILE A 267 -12.13 7.24 19.54
N GLN A 268 -12.88 6.18 19.25
CA GLN A 268 -12.50 4.83 19.72
C GLN A 268 -11.32 4.22 18.94
N ASN A 269 -10.96 4.74 17.77
CA ASN A 269 -9.84 4.26 16.95
C ASN A 269 -8.46 4.78 17.39
N GLN A 270 -8.33 5.30 18.61
CA GLN A 270 -7.14 6.01 19.08
C GLN A 270 -5.90 5.13 19.33
N GLN A 271 -5.90 3.85 18.94
CA GLN A 271 -4.72 2.99 19.04
C GLN A 271 -3.96 2.79 17.72
N TYR A 272 -4.28 3.53 16.65
CA TYR A 272 -3.45 3.54 15.43
C TYR A 272 -3.31 4.96 14.87
N ASN A 273 -2.51 5.76 15.58
CA ASN A 273 -1.84 6.91 15.00
C ASN A 273 -0.52 6.41 14.39
N ASP A 274 -0.54 6.08 13.10
CA ASP A 274 0.70 6.13 12.30
C ASP A 274 0.45 6.44 10.81
N ALA A 275 -0.75 6.92 10.47
CA ALA A 275 -1.16 7.19 9.09
C ALA A 275 -0.65 8.56 8.58
N LYS A 276 0.60 8.92 8.88
CA LYS A 276 1.26 10.08 8.26
C LYS A 276 2.62 9.80 7.65
N HIS A 277 3.08 8.56 7.74
CA HIS A 277 4.33 8.14 7.13
C HIS A 277 4.00 7.15 6.00
N ASN A 278 4.39 7.48 4.78
CA ASN A 278 4.55 6.49 3.72
C ASN A 278 5.67 5.57 4.21
N VAL A 279 5.29 4.50 4.92
CA VAL A 279 6.19 3.71 5.75
C VAL A 279 7.27 3.12 4.85
N LEU A 280 8.51 3.40 5.23
CA LEU A 280 9.71 3.10 4.48
C LEU A 280 10.59 2.22 5.37
N PHE A 281 10.73 0.95 5.00
CA PHE A 281 11.64 0.03 5.65
C PHE A 281 12.85 -0.10 4.73
N LYS A 282 13.99 0.43 5.19
CA LYS A 282 15.20 0.49 4.37
C LYS A 282 16.25 -0.43 4.95
N ASP A 283 16.84 -1.27 4.13
CA ASP A 283 17.98 -2.07 4.53
C ASP A 283 19.28 -1.47 4.02
N GLY A 284 20.18 -1.18 4.95
CA GLY A 284 21.56 -0.81 4.69
C GLY A 284 22.48 -1.46 5.71
N PRO A 285 23.75 -1.71 5.39
CA PRO A 285 24.73 -2.20 6.36
C PRO A 285 24.85 -1.22 7.54
N ILE A 286 24.29 -1.61 8.67
CA ILE A 286 24.39 -0.84 9.91
C ILE A 286 25.84 -1.02 10.38
N ALA A 287 26.67 0.01 10.15
CA ALA A 287 27.96 0.05 10.81
C ALA A 287 27.70 -0.01 12.33
N LYS A 288 28.34 -0.97 13.01
CA LYS A 288 28.23 -1.31 14.45
C LYS A 288 28.11 -0.15 15.47
N ASP A 289 28.36 1.10 15.06
CA ASP A 289 28.49 2.26 15.94
C ASP A 289 27.54 3.44 15.60
N VAL A 290 26.59 3.34 14.66
CA VAL A 290 25.85 4.54 14.21
C VAL A 290 24.37 4.25 13.94
N VAL A 291 23.52 4.81 14.83
CA VAL A 291 22.05 4.96 14.78
C VAL A 291 21.28 3.67 15.04
N THR A 292 20.54 3.61 16.17
CA THR A 292 19.55 2.56 16.40
C THR A 292 18.31 2.85 15.55
N TRP A 293 17.56 1.83 15.12
CA TRP A 293 16.33 2.02 14.34
C TRP A 293 15.29 2.88 15.09
N GLU A 294 15.31 2.88 16.42
CA GLU A 294 14.54 3.82 17.26
C GLU A 294 14.88 5.28 16.93
N ASP A 295 16.14 5.63 16.69
CA ASP A 295 16.53 6.98 16.26
C ASP A 295 16.09 7.28 14.81
N VAL A 296 15.95 6.26 13.94
CA VAL A 296 15.46 6.41 12.56
C VAL A 296 13.94 6.62 12.52
N LEU A 297 13.20 5.91 13.37
CA LEU A 297 11.75 5.96 13.54
C LEU A 297 11.29 7.21 14.31
N LEU A 298 12.10 7.70 15.26
CA LEU A 298 11.81 8.91 16.06
C LEU A 298 12.38 10.19 15.45
N ALA A 299 13.26 10.11 14.44
CA ALA A 299 13.70 11.28 13.69
C ALA A 299 12.52 11.85 12.90
N ASP A 300 12.07 13.04 13.29
CA ASP A 300 11.22 13.86 12.44
C ASP A 300 11.87 13.98 11.04
N GLY A 301 11.05 14.20 10.01
CA GLY A 301 11.49 14.25 8.61
C GLY A 301 12.41 15.41 8.24
N SER A 302 13.31 15.85 9.13
CA SER A 302 14.31 16.90 8.91
C SER A 302 15.63 16.40 8.29
N ASP A 303 15.79 15.10 8.06
CA ASP A 303 16.94 14.58 7.32
C ASP A 303 16.74 14.79 5.82
N GLU A 304 17.38 15.81 5.26
CA GLU A 304 17.30 16.19 3.83
C GLU A 304 17.57 15.00 2.90
N ASN A 305 18.39 14.02 3.32
CA ASN A 305 18.66 12.81 2.53
C ASN A 305 17.45 11.84 2.47
N LYS A 306 16.64 11.73 3.53
CA LYS A 306 15.46 10.82 3.53
C LYS A 306 14.34 11.36 2.65
N GLN A 307 14.15 12.68 2.63
CA GLN A 307 13.10 13.32 1.83
C GLN A 307 13.40 13.17 0.31
N ASP A 308 14.66 13.27 -0.08
CA ASP A 308 15.13 13.12 -1.47
C ASP A 308 14.93 11.69 -2.01
N VAL A 309 15.19 10.65 -1.21
CA VAL A 309 14.98 9.25 -1.61
C VAL A 309 13.51 8.93 -1.83
N MET A 310 12.63 9.39 -0.94
CA MET A 310 11.19 9.15 -1.07
C MET A 310 10.59 9.82 -2.29
N GLU A 311 11.04 11.03 -2.61
CA GLU A 311 10.59 11.76 -3.79
C GLU A 311 11.04 11.05 -5.08
N LYS A 312 12.33 10.66 -5.16
CA LYS A 312 12.87 9.90 -6.30
C LYS A 312 12.14 8.58 -6.50
N VAL A 313 11.90 7.82 -5.44
CA VAL A 313 11.24 6.53 -5.59
C VAL A 313 9.77 6.68 -5.98
N ARG A 314 9.02 7.63 -5.39
CA ARG A 314 7.63 7.88 -5.82
C ARG A 314 7.54 8.25 -7.29
N GLU A 315 8.44 9.11 -7.77
CA GLU A 315 8.54 9.46 -9.18
C GLU A 315 8.76 8.21 -10.04
N LYS A 316 9.70 7.33 -9.65
CA LYS A 316 9.99 6.08 -10.37
C LYS A 316 8.85 5.08 -10.34
N MET A 317 8.13 4.98 -9.24
CA MET A 317 6.98 4.10 -9.13
C MET A 317 5.76 4.61 -9.89
N LYS A 318 5.84 5.83 -10.45
CA LYS A 318 4.70 6.52 -11.06
C LYS A 318 3.50 6.51 -10.12
N ILE A 319 3.78 6.55 -8.82
CA ILE A 319 2.78 6.92 -7.84
C ILE A 319 2.48 8.35 -8.21
N GLU A 320 1.37 8.56 -8.90
CA GLU A 320 0.78 9.88 -8.91
C GLU A 320 0.64 10.21 -7.43
N ASP A 321 1.37 11.23 -6.98
CA ASP A 321 0.74 12.13 -6.04
C ASP A 321 -0.60 12.40 -6.73
N GLN A 322 -1.66 11.74 -6.26
CA GLN A 322 -2.84 12.51 -6.04
C GLN A 322 -2.30 13.62 -5.16
N ALA A 323 -1.86 14.70 -5.82
CA ALA A 323 -1.79 16.02 -5.30
C ALA A 323 -3.21 16.17 -4.85
N PHE A 324 -3.43 15.73 -3.62
CA PHE A 324 -4.64 15.90 -2.89
C PHE A 324 -4.58 17.39 -2.79
N GLN A 325 -5.22 18.05 -3.76
CA GLN A 325 -5.53 19.44 -3.64
C GLN A 325 -6.08 19.48 -2.23
N GLN A 326 -5.40 20.22 -1.38
CA GLN A 326 -5.99 20.69 -0.16
C GLN A 326 -7.11 21.61 -0.64
N THR A 327 -8.17 21.00 -1.20
CA THR A 327 -9.46 21.60 -1.28
C THR A 327 -9.74 21.80 0.18
N ASP A 328 -9.76 23.06 0.60
CA ASP A 328 -10.49 23.47 1.78
C ASP A 328 -11.87 22.82 1.64
N PHE A 329 -12.02 21.62 2.21
CA PHE A 329 -13.27 20.89 2.20
C PHE A 329 -14.16 21.71 3.12
N THR A 330 -15.02 22.53 2.53
CA THR A 330 -16.10 23.18 3.25
C THR A 330 -17.21 22.15 3.48
N GLY A 331 -16.92 21.07 4.22
CA GLY A 331 -17.86 19.98 4.53
C GLY A 331 -17.40 18.59 4.12
N LEU A 332 -18.33 17.63 4.13
CA LEU A 332 -18.05 16.23 3.81
C LEU A 332 -17.88 16.06 2.28
N PRO A 333 -16.96 15.20 1.80
CA PRO A 333 -16.82 14.94 0.38
C PRO A 333 -18.09 14.37 -0.24
N TYR A 334 -18.36 14.71 -1.50
CA TYR A 334 -19.59 14.27 -2.19
C TYR A 334 -19.76 12.74 -2.21
N TRP A 335 -18.66 12.00 -2.31
CA TRP A 335 -18.65 10.54 -2.32
C TRP A 335 -19.12 9.94 -0.99
N PHE A 336 -18.87 10.65 0.12
CA PHE A 336 -19.14 10.14 1.46
C PHE A 336 -20.63 9.88 1.69
N LYS A 337 -21.50 10.63 1.01
CA LYS A 337 -22.95 10.41 1.06
C LYS A 337 -23.38 9.06 0.49
N ASN A 338 -22.69 8.58 -0.54
CA ASN A 338 -22.96 7.26 -1.12
C ASN A 338 -22.45 6.16 -0.19
N THR A 339 -21.24 6.30 0.35
CA THR A 339 -20.67 5.38 1.36
C THR A 339 -21.57 5.26 2.59
N ALA A 340 -22.03 6.39 3.12
CA ALA A 340 -23.00 6.46 4.21
C ALA A 340 -24.32 5.74 3.89
N LYS A 341 -24.83 5.89 2.66
CA LYS A 341 -26.03 5.18 2.22
C LYS A 341 -25.79 3.67 2.13
N TYR A 342 -24.64 3.26 1.58
CA TYR A 342 -24.27 1.84 1.52
C TYR A 342 -24.15 1.23 2.90
N TRP A 343 -23.63 1.97 3.88
CA TRP A 343 -23.58 1.51 5.24
C TRP A 343 -24.97 1.29 5.85
N THR A 344 -25.90 2.24 5.64
CA THR A 344 -27.28 2.10 6.13
C THR A 344 -28.12 1.07 5.38
N ASP A 345 -27.71 0.72 4.16
CA ASP A 345 -28.31 -0.35 3.35
C ASP A 345 -27.66 -1.72 3.63
N ASP A 346 -26.73 -1.82 4.60
CA ASP A 346 -25.92 -3.01 4.91
C ASP A 346 -25.15 -3.58 3.70
N LYS A 347 -24.75 -2.71 2.76
CA LYS A 347 -23.96 -3.06 1.57
C LYS A 347 -22.45 -2.98 1.78
N ILE A 348 -22.03 -2.30 2.85
CA ILE A 348 -20.65 -2.31 3.35
C ILE A 348 -20.70 -2.60 4.85
N THR A 349 -19.65 -3.23 5.38
CA THR A 349 -19.55 -3.61 6.78
C THR A 349 -19.37 -2.40 7.68
N ASP A 350 -19.56 -2.59 9.00
CA ASP A 350 -19.30 -1.55 9.99
C ASP A 350 -17.83 -1.13 9.96
N GLU A 351 -16.91 -2.08 9.74
CA GLU A 351 -15.47 -1.83 9.61
C GLU A 351 -15.14 -1.01 8.35
N GLU A 352 -15.75 -1.31 7.20
CA GLU A 352 -15.58 -0.56 5.95
C GLU A 352 -16.05 0.89 6.09
N PHE A 353 -17.21 1.10 6.74
CA PHE A 353 -17.70 2.45 7.00
C PHE A 353 -16.82 3.21 7.99
N VAL A 354 -16.40 2.56 9.08
CA VAL A 354 -15.54 3.16 10.10
C VAL A 354 -14.17 3.56 9.52
N ARG A 355 -13.59 2.77 8.62
CA ARG A 355 -12.37 3.15 7.89
C ARG A 355 -12.58 4.43 7.08
N SER A 356 -13.72 4.58 6.44
CA SER A 356 -14.08 5.81 5.72
C SER A 356 -14.22 7.04 6.64
N VAL A 357 -14.70 6.85 7.88
CA VAL A 357 -14.76 7.92 8.90
C VAL A 357 -13.36 8.27 9.40
N LYS A 358 -12.49 7.26 9.60
CA LYS A 358 -11.07 7.46 9.97
C LYS A 358 -10.36 8.32 8.92
N TYR A 359 -10.51 7.98 7.64
CA TYR A 359 -10.00 8.77 6.52
C TYR A 359 -10.36 10.26 6.67
N LEU A 360 -11.63 10.58 6.91
CA LEU A 360 -12.09 11.97 7.04
C LEU A 360 -11.53 12.67 8.29
N LYS A 361 -11.32 11.95 9.38
CA LYS A 361 -10.66 12.46 10.58
C LYS A 361 -9.19 12.78 10.32
N ASP A 362 -8.45 11.84 9.72
CA ASP A 362 -7.01 11.97 9.48
C ASP A 362 -6.70 13.14 8.52
N ARG A 363 -7.65 13.45 7.62
CA ARG A 363 -7.62 14.63 6.73
C ARG A 363 -8.10 15.93 7.39
N GLY A 364 -8.49 15.90 8.67
CA GLY A 364 -8.98 17.06 9.41
C GLY A 364 -10.35 17.58 8.95
N ILE A 365 -11.09 16.79 8.15
CA ILE A 365 -12.44 17.12 7.65
C ILE A 365 -13.45 16.96 8.79
N ILE A 366 -13.27 15.92 9.61
CA ILE A 366 -14.04 15.69 10.85
C ILE A 366 -13.13 15.95 12.05
N ARG A 367 -13.68 16.57 13.10
CA ARG A 367 -12.96 16.82 14.36
C ARG A 367 -13.44 15.87 15.45
N GLU A 368 -12.54 15.49 16.35
CA GLU A 368 -12.91 14.81 17.59
C GLU A 368 -13.72 15.76 18.49
N HIS A 369 -14.73 15.21 19.15
CA HIS A 369 -15.35 15.87 20.30
C HIS A 369 -14.67 15.35 21.57
N SER A 370 -14.05 16.21 22.37
CA SER A 370 -13.67 15.79 23.72
C SER A 370 -14.95 15.57 24.53
N LEU A 371 -15.00 14.47 25.28
CA LEU A 371 -16.10 14.19 26.22
C LEU A 371 -16.00 15.03 27.51
N ASP A 372 -15.12 16.03 27.53
CA ASP A 372 -14.79 16.87 28.68
C ASP A 372 -15.47 18.25 28.67
N GLU A 373 -16.37 18.53 27.72
CA GLU A 373 -17.20 19.75 27.67
C GLU A 373 -18.69 19.51 27.84
#